data_AF-A0A1Q6L8E4-F1
#
_entry.id   AF-A0A1Q6L8E4-F1
#
_cell.length_a   1.000
_cell.length_b   1.000
_cell.length_c   1.000
_cell.angle_alpha   90.00
_cell.angle_beta   90.00
_cell.angle_gamma   90.00
#
_symmetry.space_group_name_H-M   'P 1'
#
loop_
_entity.id
_entity.type
_entity.pdbx_description
1 polymer ?
#
loop_
_entity_poly.entity_id
_entity_poly.type
_entity_poly.pdbx_seq_one_letter_code
_entity_poly.pdbx_strand_id
1 'polypeptide(L)'
;MLNHTKKIKEMYEDIQRRIFYMIPEKWEKLYLYASVMDRIDGHKTGELFFYYIPKGIFKKNPVNVYEIPQKFNLDEKEYINLVNILYQKITELREEFKKVEVTSTWTNLTMIIEGIKFKVEYDYEDLNKSKFSSYERHVIWRYNYLGIKEEQLNKNDREIIEKYLLGEKVIRRRERYETGIYIKYIKNIVDYDTENYGSEHNIEYIANQDKKTKNQIISSIETMQETKK
;
A
#
# COMPACT_ATOMS: atom_id res chain seq x y z
N MET A 1 0.97 -19.08 -14.79
CA MET A 1 1.40 -17.71 -15.07
C MET A 1 0.18 -16.81 -14.97
N LEU A 2 0.25 -15.79 -14.14
CA LEU A 2 -0.82 -14.84 -13.85
C LEU A 2 -1.33 -14.22 -15.14
N ASN A 3 -2.62 -14.40 -15.38
CA ASN A 3 -3.26 -13.83 -16.54
C ASN A 3 -3.59 -12.36 -16.28
N HIS A 4 -2.81 -11.47 -16.90
CA HIS A 4 -2.97 -10.03 -16.78
C HIS A 4 -3.97 -9.52 -17.81
N THR A 5 -5.26 -9.64 -17.49
CA THR A 5 -6.36 -9.17 -18.34
C THR A 5 -6.30 -7.66 -18.55
N LYS A 6 -7.03 -7.14 -19.55
CA LYS A 6 -7.16 -5.69 -19.78
C LYS A 6 -7.63 -4.96 -18.52
N LYS A 7 -8.61 -5.52 -17.82
CA LYS A 7 -9.15 -4.98 -16.58
C LYS A 7 -8.09 -4.91 -15.46
N ILE A 8 -7.28 -5.95 -15.28
CA ILE A 8 -6.17 -5.93 -14.31
C ILE A 8 -5.17 -4.82 -14.64
N LYS A 9 -4.87 -4.59 -15.92
CA LYS A 9 -3.98 -3.49 -16.34
C LYS A 9 -4.58 -2.12 -16.03
N GLU A 10 -5.88 -1.92 -16.30
CA GLU A 10 -6.60 -0.70 -15.92
C GLU A 10 -6.58 -0.46 -14.40
N MET A 11 -6.69 -1.52 -13.60
CA MET A 11 -6.57 -1.43 -12.13
C MET A 11 -5.17 -1.03 -11.68
N TYR A 12 -4.11 -1.50 -12.35
CA TYR A 12 -2.75 -1.01 -12.07
C TYR A 12 -2.60 0.48 -12.35
N GLU A 13 -3.19 0.97 -13.44
CA GLU A 13 -3.15 2.40 -13.76
C GLU A 13 -3.88 3.24 -12.71
N ASP A 14 -5.05 2.80 -12.22
CA ASP A 14 -5.77 3.48 -11.12
C ASP A 14 -4.94 3.50 -9.82
N ILE A 15 -4.35 2.36 -9.45
CA ILE A 15 -3.47 2.26 -8.28
C ILE A 15 -2.27 3.21 -8.41
N GLN A 16 -1.62 3.24 -9.57
CA GLN A 16 -0.51 4.16 -9.85
C GLN A 16 -0.97 5.62 -9.67
N ARG A 17 -2.07 6.04 -10.31
CA ARG A 17 -2.58 7.42 -10.21
C ARG A 17 -2.84 7.84 -8.78
N ARG A 18 -3.42 6.97 -7.95
CA ARG A 18 -3.66 7.22 -6.53
C ARG A 18 -2.35 7.41 -5.76
N ILE A 19 -1.37 6.55 -5.99
CA ILE A 19 -0.04 6.69 -5.39
C ILE A 19 0.61 8.03 -5.76
N PHE A 20 0.54 8.43 -7.04
CA PHE A 20 1.08 9.72 -7.49
C PHE A 20 0.38 10.91 -6.83
N TYR A 21 -0.95 10.84 -6.64
CA TYR A 21 -1.73 11.87 -5.96
C TYR A 21 -1.38 11.99 -4.47
N MET A 22 -1.11 10.86 -3.80
CA MET A 22 -0.84 10.80 -2.36
C MET A 22 0.53 11.35 -1.93
N ILE A 23 1.46 11.64 -2.85
CA ILE A 23 2.82 12.08 -2.52
C ILE A 23 3.03 13.52 -2.98
N PRO A 24 2.99 14.51 -2.07
CA PRO A 24 3.01 15.94 -2.41
C PRO A 24 4.43 16.47 -2.68
N GLU A 25 5.33 15.63 -3.19
CA GLU A 25 6.67 16.03 -3.66
C GLU A 25 7.16 15.14 -4.81
N LYS A 26 8.24 15.56 -5.48
CA LYS A 26 8.89 14.71 -6.50
C LYS A 26 9.65 13.57 -5.84
N TRP A 27 9.58 12.38 -6.41
CA TRP A 27 10.26 11.18 -5.92
C TRP A 27 10.86 10.37 -7.07
N GLU A 28 11.84 9.52 -6.74
CA GLU A 28 12.61 8.73 -7.72
C GLU A 28 12.19 7.26 -7.75
N LYS A 29 11.91 6.70 -6.58
CA LYS A 29 11.50 5.31 -6.41
C LYS A 29 10.38 5.20 -5.39
N LEU A 30 9.52 4.21 -5.58
CA LEU A 30 8.51 3.82 -4.62
C LEU A 30 8.43 2.31 -4.53
N TYR A 31 8.30 1.83 -3.30
CA TYR A 31 8.11 0.44 -2.96
C TYR A 31 6.85 0.33 -2.11
N LEU A 32 5.82 -0.34 -2.62
CA LEU A 32 4.58 -0.61 -1.89
C LEU A 32 4.52 -2.09 -1.56
N TYR A 33 4.20 -2.41 -0.31
CA TYR A 33 3.80 -3.74 0.11
C TYR A 33 2.31 -3.75 0.40
N ALA A 34 1.64 -4.83 0.01
CA ALA A 34 0.32 -5.12 0.52
C ALA A 34 0.11 -6.62 0.70
N SER A 35 -0.60 -7.00 1.76
CA SER A 35 -1.12 -8.35 1.95
C SER A 35 -2.63 -8.32 2.08
N VAL A 36 -3.30 -9.36 1.60
CA VAL A 36 -4.75 -9.54 1.71
C VAL A 36 -5.02 -10.99 2.11
N MET A 37 -5.71 -11.15 3.23
CA MET A 37 -6.05 -12.43 3.85
C MET A 37 -7.56 -12.52 4.02
N ASP A 38 -8.14 -13.65 3.64
CA ASP A 38 -9.56 -13.93 3.84
C ASP A 38 -9.76 -14.49 5.26
N ARG A 39 -10.66 -13.88 6.04
CA ARG A 39 -11.08 -14.41 7.35
C ARG A 39 -12.25 -15.38 7.18
N ILE A 40 -12.46 -16.21 8.20
CA ILE A 40 -13.54 -17.21 8.25
C ILE A 40 -14.93 -16.55 8.17
N ASP A 41 -15.07 -15.35 8.73
CA ASP A 41 -16.31 -14.55 8.74
C ASP A 41 -16.58 -13.80 7.41
N GLY A 42 -15.75 -14.00 6.39
CA GLY A 42 -15.87 -13.33 5.09
C GLY A 42 -15.25 -11.92 5.03
N HIS A 43 -14.77 -11.37 6.15
CA HIS A 43 -14.03 -10.12 6.15
C HIS A 43 -12.62 -10.32 5.60
N LYS A 44 -12.10 -9.30 4.91
CA LYS A 44 -10.71 -9.29 4.43
C LYS A 44 -9.86 -8.47 5.39
N THR A 45 -8.73 -9.02 5.79
CA THR A 45 -7.73 -8.35 6.62
C THR A 45 -6.39 -8.33 5.89
N GLY A 46 -5.44 -7.56 6.37
CA GLY A 46 -4.17 -7.39 5.71
C GLY A 46 -3.49 -6.10 6.10
N GLU A 47 -2.48 -5.76 5.33
CA GLU A 47 -1.56 -4.67 5.61
C GLU A 47 -1.27 -3.95 4.31
N LEU A 48 -1.11 -2.65 4.39
CA LEU A 48 -0.58 -1.85 3.29
C LEU A 48 0.37 -0.81 3.87
N PHE A 49 1.54 -0.72 3.28
CA PHE A 49 2.44 0.41 3.51
C PHE A 49 3.26 0.62 2.25
N PHE A 50 3.70 1.85 2.03
CA PHE A 50 4.71 2.13 1.02
C PHE A 50 5.78 3.05 1.56
N TYR A 51 6.93 2.98 0.91
CA TYR A 51 8.03 3.91 1.09
C TYR A 51 8.38 4.54 -0.25
N TYR A 52 8.58 5.85 -0.25
CA TYR A 52 9.11 6.54 -1.42
C TYR A 52 10.47 7.15 -1.11
N ILE A 53 11.31 7.26 -2.14
CA ILE A 53 12.61 7.92 -2.09
C ILE A 53 12.43 9.32 -2.69
N PRO A 54 12.42 10.39 -1.89
CA PRO A 54 12.21 11.72 -2.42
C PRO A 54 13.38 12.14 -3.33
N LYS A 55 13.06 12.90 -4.37
CA LYS A 55 14.07 13.40 -5.30
C LYS A 55 14.93 14.48 -4.62
N GLY A 56 16.24 14.46 -4.85
CA GLY A 56 17.15 15.42 -4.25
C GLY A 56 18.62 15.19 -4.64
N ILE A 57 19.46 16.18 -4.34
CA ILE A 57 20.91 16.13 -4.64
C ILE A 57 21.62 15.13 -3.72
N PHE A 58 21.13 14.95 -2.49
CA PHE A 58 21.65 14.00 -1.52
C PHE A 58 20.76 12.77 -1.42
N LYS A 59 21.34 11.62 -1.10
CA LYS A 59 20.61 10.38 -0.84
C LYS A 59 19.69 10.59 0.37
N LYS A 60 18.39 10.72 0.12
CA LYS A 60 17.37 10.88 1.16
C LYS A 60 16.95 9.53 1.71
N ASN A 61 16.66 9.49 3.00
CA ASN A 61 16.05 8.32 3.64
C ASN A 61 14.68 8.04 3.01
N PRO A 62 14.29 6.76 2.87
CA PRO A 62 12.93 6.42 2.49
C PRO A 62 11.93 7.04 3.47
N VAL A 63 10.82 7.56 2.95
CA VAL A 63 9.72 8.14 3.74
C VAL A 63 8.54 7.18 3.69
N ASN A 64 8.06 6.75 4.86
CA ASN A 64 6.88 5.90 4.99
C ASN A 64 5.60 6.69 4.67
N VAL A 65 4.61 6.03 4.07
CA VAL A 65 3.27 6.58 3.81
C VAL A 65 2.65 7.30 5.02
N TYR A 66 2.82 6.76 6.23
CA TYR A 66 2.25 7.31 7.45
C TYR A 66 3.00 8.54 7.99
N GLU A 67 4.18 8.87 7.46
CA GLU A 67 4.93 10.09 7.80
C GLU A 67 4.50 11.30 6.95
N ILE A 68 3.82 11.06 5.83
CA ILE A 68 3.45 12.10 4.86
C ILE A 68 2.56 13.19 5.47
N PRO A 69 1.49 12.88 6.25
CA PRO A 69 0.64 13.93 6.82
C PRO A 69 1.41 14.93 7.65
N GLN A 70 2.25 14.43 8.56
CA GLN A 70 3.08 15.28 9.43
C GLN A 70 4.10 16.09 8.62
N LYS A 71 4.77 15.45 7.64
CA LYS A 71 5.82 16.10 6.85
C LYS A 71 5.32 17.27 6.00
N PHE A 72 4.06 17.21 5.56
CA PHE A 72 3.45 18.20 4.66
C PHE A 72 2.30 18.98 5.29
N ASN A 73 2.07 18.82 6.60
CA ASN A 73 1.00 19.48 7.33
C ASN A 73 -0.39 19.23 6.70
N LEU A 74 -0.67 17.96 6.37
CA LEU A 74 -1.96 17.51 5.84
C LEU A 74 -2.86 17.02 6.98
N ASP A 75 -4.18 17.04 6.77
CA ASP A 75 -5.11 16.39 7.67
C ASP A 75 -4.89 14.86 7.68
N GLU A 76 -4.55 14.32 8.85
CA GLU A 76 -4.21 12.91 9.01
C GLU A 76 -5.40 12.01 8.70
N LYS A 77 -6.62 12.41 9.06
CA LYS A 77 -7.82 11.59 8.88
C LYS A 77 -8.18 11.47 7.41
N GLU A 78 -8.13 12.58 6.67
CA GLU A 78 -8.35 12.61 5.22
C GLU A 78 -7.28 11.81 4.49
N TYR A 79 -6.02 11.95 4.89
CA TYR A 79 -4.93 11.19 4.29
C TYR A 79 -5.06 9.69 4.54
N ILE A 80 -5.42 9.27 5.76
CA ILE A 80 -5.68 7.86 6.08
C ILE A 80 -6.86 7.32 5.25
N ASN A 81 -7.87 8.14 4.93
CA ASN A 81 -8.92 7.72 4.01
C ASN A 81 -8.38 7.41 2.61
N LEU A 82 -7.41 8.18 2.10
CA LEU A 82 -6.74 7.87 0.82
C LEU A 82 -5.98 6.53 0.89
N VAL A 83 -5.29 6.26 2.01
CA VAL A 83 -4.61 4.97 2.25
C VAL A 83 -5.61 3.81 2.25
N ASN A 84 -6.76 3.98 2.90
CA ASN A 84 -7.82 2.97 2.94
C ASN A 84 -8.39 2.70 1.54
N ILE A 85 -8.64 3.73 0.74
CA ILE A 85 -9.10 3.60 -0.65
C ILE A 85 -8.04 2.87 -1.49
N LEU A 86 -6.75 3.19 -1.33
CA LEU A 86 -5.67 2.49 -2.01
C LEU A 86 -5.65 0.99 -1.67
N TYR A 87 -5.83 0.65 -0.39
CA TYR A 87 -5.91 -0.75 0.06
C TYR A 87 -7.14 -1.46 -0.50
N GLN A 88 -8.29 -0.79 -0.58
CA GLN A 88 -9.49 -1.32 -1.24
C GLN A 88 -9.22 -1.64 -2.71
N LYS A 89 -8.49 -0.80 -3.45
CA LYS A 89 -8.12 -1.09 -4.86
C LYS A 89 -7.22 -2.31 -5.01
N ILE A 90 -6.29 -2.52 -4.09
CA ILE A 90 -5.48 -3.74 -4.09
C ILE A 90 -6.32 -4.98 -3.71
N THR A 91 -7.30 -4.81 -2.82
CA THR A 91 -8.23 -5.87 -2.49
C THR A 91 -9.10 -6.25 -3.67
N GLU A 92 -9.67 -5.27 -4.39
CA GLU A 92 -10.42 -5.48 -5.63
C GLU A 92 -9.56 -6.18 -6.68
N LEU A 93 -8.28 -5.78 -6.83
CA LEU A 93 -7.33 -6.39 -7.76
C LEU A 93 -7.16 -7.89 -7.47
N ARG A 94 -7.06 -8.27 -6.20
CA ARG A 94 -6.98 -9.68 -5.79
C ARG A 94 -8.24 -10.44 -6.17
N GLU A 95 -9.41 -9.86 -5.94
CA GLU A 95 -10.68 -10.50 -6.30
C GLU A 95 -10.83 -10.68 -7.80
N GLU A 96 -10.25 -9.78 -8.61
CA GLU A 96 -10.22 -9.96 -10.06
C GLU A 96 -9.30 -11.12 -10.47
N PHE A 97 -8.15 -11.30 -9.82
CA PHE A 97 -7.29 -12.46 -10.03
C PHE A 97 -7.97 -13.78 -9.65
N LYS A 98 -8.73 -13.83 -8.54
CA LYS A 98 -9.49 -15.02 -8.13
C LYS A 98 -10.49 -15.50 -9.17
N LYS A 99 -11.00 -14.63 -10.04
CA LYS A 99 -11.95 -15.01 -11.11
C LYS A 99 -11.28 -15.74 -12.27
N VAL A 100 -9.98 -15.53 -12.46
CA VAL A 100 -9.23 -16.09 -13.61
C VAL A 100 -8.24 -17.17 -13.18
N GLU A 101 -7.86 -17.23 -11.91
CA GLU A 101 -7.00 -18.29 -11.37
C GLU A 101 -7.81 -19.52 -10.95
N VAL A 102 -7.36 -20.70 -11.37
CA VAL A 102 -8.06 -21.98 -11.13
C VAL A 102 -7.79 -22.55 -9.72
N THR A 103 -6.77 -22.06 -9.02
CA THR A 103 -6.30 -22.60 -7.74
C THR A 103 -6.38 -21.54 -6.63
N SER A 104 -5.27 -21.30 -5.93
CA SER A 104 -5.12 -20.24 -4.94
C SER A 104 -4.53 -19.00 -5.59
N THR A 105 -5.07 -17.83 -5.24
CA THR A 105 -4.49 -16.55 -5.61
C THR A 105 -3.35 -16.12 -4.66
N TRP A 106 -2.64 -15.06 -5.01
CA TRP A 106 -1.57 -14.49 -4.20
C TRP A 106 -2.10 -13.96 -2.86
N THR A 107 -1.23 -13.93 -1.85
CA THR A 107 -1.55 -13.45 -0.49
C THR A 107 -0.93 -12.09 -0.21
N ASN A 108 0.19 -11.78 -0.88
CA ASN A 108 0.83 -10.50 -0.80
C ASN A 108 1.50 -10.12 -2.13
N LEU A 109 1.72 -8.82 -2.28
CA LEU A 109 2.40 -8.25 -3.43
C LEU A 109 3.37 -7.16 -3.00
N THR A 110 4.37 -6.94 -3.85
CA THR A 110 5.25 -5.77 -3.79
C THR A 110 5.18 -5.03 -5.12
N MET A 111 4.72 -3.79 -5.12
CA MET A 111 4.78 -2.91 -6.29
C MET A 111 6.01 -2.03 -6.22
N ILE A 112 6.69 -1.87 -7.36
CA ILE A 112 7.88 -1.04 -7.48
C ILE A 112 7.67 -0.06 -8.62
N ILE A 113 7.80 1.24 -8.34
CA ILE A 113 7.84 2.28 -9.36
C ILE A 113 9.24 2.91 -9.34
N GLU A 114 9.92 2.87 -10.47
CA GLU A 114 11.25 3.46 -10.65
C GLU A 114 11.34 4.15 -12.01
N GLY A 115 11.34 5.48 -12.01
CA GLY A 115 11.21 6.26 -13.24
C GLY A 115 9.92 5.92 -13.98
N ILE A 116 10.05 5.42 -15.21
CA ILE A 116 8.91 5.00 -16.05
C ILE A 116 8.60 3.50 -15.92
N LYS A 117 9.25 2.75 -15.03
CA LYS A 117 9.04 1.31 -14.89
C LYS A 117 8.11 1.04 -13.72
N PHE A 118 7.10 0.22 -13.97
CA PHE A 118 6.23 -0.37 -12.95
C PHE A 118 6.43 -1.88 -12.91
N LYS A 119 6.68 -2.41 -11.72
CA LYS A 119 6.81 -3.84 -11.47
C LYS A 119 5.85 -4.25 -10.37
N VAL A 120 5.35 -5.47 -10.46
CA VAL A 120 4.63 -6.13 -9.37
C VAL A 120 5.23 -7.51 -9.16
N GLU A 121 5.60 -7.80 -7.92
CA GLU A 121 6.01 -9.13 -7.47
C GLU A 121 4.89 -9.71 -6.60
N TYR A 122 4.34 -10.84 -7.01
CA TYR A 122 3.29 -11.57 -6.29
C TYR A 122 3.89 -12.74 -5.52
N ASP A 123 3.49 -12.90 -4.26
CA ASP A 123 3.86 -14.06 -3.43
C ASP A 123 2.58 -14.79 -2.96
N TYR A 124 2.67 -16.11 -2.92
CA TYR A 124 1.58 -17.04 -2.62
C TYR A 124 1.78 -17.73 -1.27
N GLU A 125 2.73 -17.28 -0.45
CA GLU A 125 2.94 -17.78 0.91
C GLU A 125 1.68 -17.67 1.77
N ASP A 126 1.30 -18.74 2.46
CA ASP A 126 0.22 -18.71 3.44
C ASP A 126 0.67 -17.93 4.68
N LEU A 127 0.26 -16.67 4.76
CA LEU A 127 0.64 -15.76 5.85
C LEU A 127 0.12 -16.21 7.23
N ASN A 128 -0.91 -17.07 7.29
CA ASN A 128 -1.38 -17.66 8.55
C ASN A 128 -0.42 -18.71 9.09
N LYS A 129 0.41 -19.30 8.23
CA LYS A 129 1.41 -20.32 8.58
C LYS A 129 2.84 -19.77 8.56
N SER A 130 3.00 -18.47 8.38
CA SER A 130 4.32 -17.86 8.32
C SER A 130 5.04 -17.96 9.66
N LYS A 131 6.34 -18.28 9.62
CA LYS A 131 7.22 -18.31 10.81
C LYS A 131 7.52 -16.90 11.37
N PHE A 132 7.09 -15.87 10.65
CA PHE A 132 7.31 -14.46 10.96
C PHE A 132 5.98 -13.75 11.18
N SER A 133 5.88 -13.00 12.27
CA SER A 133 4.81 -12.07 12.57
C SER A 133 4.72 -10.95 11.52
N SER A 134 3.63 -10.19 11.54
CA SER A 134 3.45 -9.06 10.62
C SER A 134 4.56 -8.01 10.75
N TYR A 135 4.94 -7.68 12.00
CA TYR A 135 6.09 -6.81 12.27
C TYR A 135 7.40 -7.36 11.71
N GLU A 136 7.72 -8.63 11.98
CA GLU A 136 8.94 -9.27 11.46
C GLU A 136 8.96 -9.27 9.92
N ARG A 137 7.83 -9.55 9.27
CA ARG A 137 7.72 -9.50 7.81
C ARG A 137 7.95 -8.09 7.27
N HIS A 138 7.46 -7.06 7.95
CA HIS A 138 7.75 -5.67 7.57
C HIS A 138 9.25 -5.35 7.70
N VAL A 139 9.92 -5.77 8.77
CA VAL A 139 11.38 -5.62 8.94
C VAL A 139 12.13 -6.31 7.79
N ILE A 140 11.80 -7.58 7.50
CA ILE A 140 12.40 -8.37 6.41
C ILE A 140 12.16 -7.71 5.05
N TRP A 141 10.94 -7.21 4.81
CA TRP A 141 10.61 -6.53 3.57
C TRP A 141 11.44 -5.26 3.39
N ARG A 142 11.61 -4.43 4.44
CA ARG A 142 12.43 -3.22 4.35
C ARG A 142 13.89 -3.55 4.06
N TYR A 143 14.43 -4.59 4.68
CA TYR A 143 15.78 -5.09 4.40
C TYR A 143 15.92 -5.48 2.91
N ASN A 144 14.98 -6.26 2.38
CA ASN A 144 15.02 -6.75 1.00
C ASN A 144 14.86 -5.66 -0.08
N TYR A 145 14.02 -4.66 0.15
CA TYR A 145 13.63 -3.70 -0.89
C TYR A 145 14.20 -2.28 -0.72
N LEU A 146 14.38 -1.82 0.52
CA LEU A 146 14.85 -0.45 0.77
C LEU A 146 16.37 -0.35 0.91
N GLY A 147 17.07 -1.50 0.89
CA GLY A 147 18.53 -1.56 1.06
C GLY A 147 18.99 -1.08 2.43
N ILE A 148 18.14 -1.28 3.46
CA ILE A 148 18.51 -0.98 4.85
C ILE A 148 19.64 -1.93 5.24
N LYS A 149 20.77 -1.36 5.65
CA LYS A 149 21.92 -2.15 6.09
C LYS A 149 21.81 -2.51 7.56
N GLU A 150 22.53 -3.55 7.97
CA GLU A 150 22.54 -4.05 9.35
C GLU A 150 22.96 -3.01 10.38
N GLU A 151 23.78 -2.02 9.98
CA GLU A 151 24.21 -0.95 10.88
C GLU A 151 23.10 0.06 11.18
N GLN A 152 22.06 0.12 10.33
CA GLN A 152 20.89 0.98 10.50
C GLN A 152 19.78 0.31 11.31
N LEU A 153 19.90 -0.98 11.60
CA LEU A 153 18.92 -1.75 12.36
C LEU A 153 19.17 -1.62 13.86
N ASN A 154 18.08 -1.48 14.62
CA ASN A 154 18.13 -1.66 16.06
C ASN A 154 18.43 -3.14 16.42
N LYS A 155 18.74 -3.42 17.68
CA LYS A 155 19.10 -4.78 18.13
C LYS A 155 18.04 -5.82 17.76
N ASN A 156 16.76 -5.53 18.00
CA ASN A 156 15.66 -6.46 17.74
C ASN A 156 15.50 -6.71 16.22
N ASP A 157 15.53 -5.66 15.40
CA ASP A 157 15.43 -5.79 13.95
C ASP A 157 16.59 -6.61 13.37
N ARG A 158 17.80 -6.48 13.94
CA ARG A 158 18.96 -7.31 13.55
C ARG A 158 18.73 -8.79 13.84
N GLU A 159 18.25 -9.14 15.02
CA GLU A 159 17.92 -10.53 15.39
C GLU A 159 16.86 -11.13 14.45
N ILE A 160 15.88 -10.33 14.03
CA ILE A 160 14.86 -10.74 13.04
C ILE A 160 15.50 -11.05 11.68
N ILE A 161 16.40 -10.20 11.20
CA ILE A 161 17.09 -10.40 9.91
C ILE A 161 18.05 -11.61 10.00
N GLU A 162 18.78 -11.79 11.09
CA GLU A 162 19.64 -12.96 11.30
C GLU A 162 18.82 -14.26 11.25
N LYS A 163 17.69 -14.32 11.97
CA LYS A 163 16.74 -15.44 11.92
C LYS A 163 16.20 -15.68 10.51
N TYR A 164 15.93 -14.62 9.75
CA TYR A 164 15.49 -14.70 8.36
C TYR A 164 16.57 -15.28 7.42
N LEU A 165 17.82 -14.83 7.56
CA LEU A 165 18.94 -15.25 6.71
C LEU A 165 19.39 -16.69 7.01
N LEU A 166 19.32 -17.13 8.27
CA LEU A 166 19.64 -18.49 8.70
C LEU A 166 18.51 -19.50 8.43
N GLY A 167 17.28 -19.01 8.18
CA GLY A 167 16.11 -19.84 7.97
C GLY A 167 16.19 -20.71 6.70
N GLU A 168 15.45 -21.82 6.70
CA GLU A 168 15.32 -22.69 5.53
C GLU A 168 14.83 -21.92 4.30
N LYS A 169 15.55 -22.07 3.18
CA LYS A 169 15.15 -21.53 1.89
C LYS A 169 14.04 -22.41 1.29
N VAL A 170 12.80 -22.10 1.65
CA VAL A 170 11.63 -22.75 1.06
C VAL A 170 11.40 -22.24 -0.37
N ILE A 171 11.16 -23.14 -1.32
CA ILE A 171 10.76 -22.77 -2.68
C ILE A 171 9.36 -22.14 -2.59
N ARG A 172 9.26 -20.83 -2.84
CA ARG A 172 8.00 -20.08 -2.85
C ARG A 172 7.56 -19.83 -4.29
N ARG A 173 6.27 -20.01 -4.58
CA ARG A 173 5.70 -19.56 -5.85
C ARG A 173 5.71 -18.04 -5.83
N ARG A 174 6.48 -17.44 -6.75
CA ARG A 174 6.48 -16.02 -7.00
C ARG A 174 6.25 -15.76 -8.47
N GLU A 175 5.48 -14.73 -8.75
CA GLU A 175 5.19 -14.32 -10.12
C GLU A 175 5.44 -12.83 -10.28
N ARG A 176 5.86 -12.42 -11.48
CA ARG A 176 6.29 -11.05 -11.74
C ARG A 176 5.58 -10.47 -12.94
N TYR A 177 5.24 -9.20 -12.83
CA TYR A 177 4.71 -8.37 -13.90
C TYR A 177 5.59 -7.13 -14.04
N GLU A 178 5.86 -6.70 -15.26
CA GLU A 178 6.60 -5.47 -15.55
C GLU A 178 5.98 -4.76 -16.76
N THR A 179 5.83 -3.45 -16.66
CA THR A 179 5.36 -2.58 -17.76
C THR A 179 5.96 -1.18 -17.62
N GLY A 180 5.92 -0.42 -18.72
CA GLY A 180 6.11 1.03 -18.67
C GLY A 180 4.89 1.73 -18.06
N ILE A 181 5.13 2.84 -17.37
CA ILE A 181 4.14 3.79 -16.88
C ILE A 181 3.91 4.86 -17.94
N TYR A 182 2.68 4.98 -18.42
CA TYR A 182 2.26 6.02 -19.38
C TYR A 182 1.35 7.03 -18.70
N ILE A 183 1.90 7.85 -17.80
CA ILE A 183 1.13 8.92 -17.16
C ILE A 183 1.24 10.18 -18.01
N LYS A 184 0.18 10.43 -18.79
CA LYS A 184 -0.01 11.71 -19.49
C LYS A 184 -0.46 12.76 -18.46
N TYR A 185 0.46 13.65 -18.07
CA TYR A 185 0.24 14.85 -17.25
C TYR A 185 -0.71 14.70 -16.04
N ILE A 186 -0.22 14.15 -14.94
CA ILE A 186 -0.77 14.50 -13.61
C ILE A 186 -0.08 15.81 -13.23
N LYS A 187 -0.79 16.94 -13.30
CA LYS A 187 -0.31 18.11 -12.57
C LYS A 187 -0.37 17.73 -11.09
N ASN A 188 0.71 17.95 -10.34
CA ASN A 188 0.69 17.95 -8.88
C ASN A 188 -0.16 19.17 -8.43
N ILE A 189 -1.48 19.12 -8.63
CA ILE A 189 -2.41 20.09 -8.06
C ILE A 189 -2.78 19.51 -6.72
N VAL A 190 -1.99 19.86 -5.71
CA VAL A 190 -2.38 19.68 -4.32
C VAL A 190 -3.25 20.88 -3.98
N ASP A 191 -4.53 20.78 -4.33
CA ASP A 191 -5.58 21.62 -3.77
C ASP A 191 -6.52 20.63 -3.08
N TYR A 192 -6.37 20.48 -1.77
CA TYR A 192 -7.23 19.63 -0.95
C TYR A 192 -8.53 20.40 -0.69
N ASP A 193 -9.32 20.59 -1.74
CA ASP A 193 -10.71 21.01 -1.61
C ASP A 193 -11.57 19.74 -1.59
N THR A 194 -11.91 19.30 -0.38
CA THR A 194 -12.49 17.98 -0.08
C THR A 194 -13.95 17.81 -0.48
N GLU A 195 -14.54 18.75 -1.21
CA GLU A 195 -15.94 18.65 -1.65
C GLU A 195 -16.11 17.96 -3.02
N ASN A 196 -15.02 17.65 -3.76
CA ASN A 196 -15.14 17.19 -5.15
C ASN A 196 -14.38 15.90 -5.53
N TYR A 197 -13.77 15.18 -4.59
CA TYR A 197 -13.06 13.92 -4.91
C TYR A 197 -13.99 12.70 -5.10
N GLY A 198 -15.30 12.89 -4.93
CA GLY A 198 -16.35 11.86 -5.08
C GLY A 198 -16.93 11.72 -6.49
N SER A 199 -16.72 12.67 -7.39
CA SER A 199 -17.32 12.64 -8.73
C SER A 199 -16.71 13.72 -9.60
N GLU A 200 -15.79 13.35 -10.50
CA GLU A 200 -15.56 13.98 -11.81
C GLU A 200 -14.24 13.46 -12.37
N HIS A 201 -14.30 12.47 -13.27
CA HIS A 201 -13.58 12.41 -14.55
C HIS A 201 -14.28 11.36 -15.43
N ASN A 202 -15.59 11.56 -15.63
CA ASN A 202 -16.29 11.35 -16.90
C ASN A 202 -17.42 12.39 -16.92
N ILE A 203 -17.59 13.02 -18.09
CA ILE A 203 -18.44 14.18 -18.38
C ILE A 203 -19.96 13.85 -18.25
N GLU A 204 -20.75 14.82 -17.73
CA GLU A 204 -22.24 14.95 -17.63
C GLU A 204 -23.00 14.01 -16.64
N TYR A 205 -24.02 14.38 -15.81
CA TYR A 205 -24.89 15.57 -15.65
C TYR A 205 -25.63 15.59 -14.26
N ILE A 206 -25.91 16.82 -13.76
CA ILE A 206 -26.95 17.45 -12.87
C ILE A 206 -27.89 16.63 -11.92
N ALA A 207 -27.95 17.02 -10.61
CA ALA A 207 -29.13 17.64 -9.94
C ALA A 207 -29.02 17.85 -8.39
N ASN A 208 -29.04 19.13 -7.99
CA ASN A 208 -29.62 19.82 -6.81
C ASN A 208 -29.82 19.18 -5.40
N GLN A 209 -29.25 19.93 -4.43
CA GLN A 209 -29.76 20.43 -3.12
C GLN A 209 -29.80 19.56 -1.84
N ASP A 210 -29.04 20.08 -0.86
CA ASP A 210 -29.36 20.28 0.58
C ASP A 210 -29.58 19.07 1.52
N LYS A 211 -28.61 18.81 2.42
CA LYS A 211 -28.67 19.13 3.88
C LYS A 211 -27.62 18.38 4.72
N LYS A 212 -27.08 19.13 5.68
CA LYS A 212 -26.39 18.73 6.93
C LYS A 212 -26.77 17.35 7.48
N THR A 213 -25.77 16.58 7.93
CA THR A 213 -25.91 15.79 9.17
C THR A 213 -24.56 15.55 9.87
N LYS A 214 -24.50 15.91 11.16
CA LYS A 214 -23.49 15.50 12.14
C LYS A 214 -23.57 13.98 12.37
N ASN A 215 -22.45 13.33 12.71
CA ASN A 215 -22.29 12.47 13.92
C ASN A 215 -21.02 11.59 13.88
N GLN A 216 -20.20 11.67 14.94
CA GLN A 216 -19.97 10.66 15.99
C GLN A 216 -18.98 9.55 15.63
N ILE A 217 -17.70 9.75 15.97
CA ILE A 217 -16.77 8.68 16.39
C ILE A 217 -15.88 9.24 17.51
N ILE A 218 -16.50 9.56 18.64
CA ILE A 218 -15.84 9.59 19.96
C ILE A 218 -16.40 8.35 20.66
N SER A 219 -15.81 7.17 20.42
CA SER A 219 -16.13 5.97 21.21
C SER A 219 -14.98 4.97 21.32
N SER A 220 -13.78 5.30 20.83
CA SER A 220 -12.62 4.39 20.91
C SER A 220 -11.47 4.92 21.77
N ILE A 221 -11.64 6.07 22.43
CA ILE A 221 -10.59 6.67 23.29
C ILE A 221 -10.88 6.45 24.80
N GLU A 222 -12.08 6.05 25.19
CA GLU A 222 -12.44 5.89 26.62
C GLU A 222 -12.32 4.47 27.21
N THR A 223 -11.86 3.46 26.45
CA THR A 223 -11.76 2.08 26.98
C THR A 223 -10.33 1.59 27.27
N MET A 224 -9.34 2.48 27.33
CA MET A 224 -7.97 2.16 27.79
C MET A 224 -7.54 2.98 29.02
N GLN A 225 -8.44 3.21 29.99
CA GLN A 225 -8.04 3.74 31.31
C GLN A 225 -8.49 2.92 32.53
N GLU A 226 -9.14 1.77 32.39
CA GLU A 226 -9.46 0.92 33.54
C GLU A 226 -8.96 -0.51 33.37
N THR A 227 -7.70 -0.73 33.73
CA THR A 227 -7.20 -1.99 34.33
C THR A 227 -5.79 -1.76 34.90
N LYS A 228 -5.72 -0.89 35.90
CA LYS A 228 -4.72 -0.93 36.98
C LYS A 228 -5.37 -0.42 38.27
N LYS A 229 -6.04 -1.32 38.98
CA LYS A 229 -6.07 -1.37 40.44
C LYS A 229 -6.47 -2.76 40.89
#